data_AF-A0A927SSH0-F1
#
_entry.id   AF-A0A927SSH0-F1
#
_cell.length_a   1.000
_cell.length_b   1.000
_cell.length_c   1.000
_cell.angle_alpha   90.00
_cell.angle_beta   90.00
_cell.angle_gamma   90.00
#
_symmetry.space_group_name_H-M   'P 1'
#
loop_
_entity.id
_entity.type
_entity.pdbx_description
1 polymer ?
#
loop_
_entity_poly.entity_id
_entity_poly.type
_entity_poly.pdbx_seq_one_letter_code
_entity_poly.pdbx_strand_id
1 'polypeptide(L)' 'MRCGCPHCEAYMIQSETEGQACVCPECGYRCNACLGTNSIITREQLAALKDVEWFTPVFDRPLNDEEAEEQEPGSGFLGG' A
#
# COMPACT_ATOMS: atom_id res chain seq x y z
N MET A 1 -5.89 9.66 10.48
CA MET A 1 -6.52 10.35 9.33
C MET A 1 -8.03 10.30 9.49
N ARG A 2 -8.77 11.35 9.14
CA ARG A 2 -10.24 11.40 9.20
C ARG A 2 -10.77 11.59 7.78
N CYS A 3 -11.77 10.81 7.35
CA CYS A 3 -12.29 10.87 5.99
C CYS A 3 -13.55 11.75 5.91
N GLY A 4 -13.73 12.47 4.80
CA GLY A 4 -15.03 13.05 4.41
C GLY A 4 -15.76 12.12 3.43
N CYS A 5 -17.09 12.11 3.47
CA CYS A 5 -17.88 11.27 2.58
C CYS A 5 -17.85 11.81 1.13
N PRO A 6 -17.52 11.01 0.11
CA PRO A 6 -17.49 11.47 -1.27
C PRO A 6 -18.88 11.75 -1.88
N HIS A 7 -19.96 11.32 -1.21
CA HIS A 7 -21.33 11.46 -1.72
C HIS A 7 -22.09 12.66 -1.16
N CYS A 8 -21.83 13.00 0.10
CA CYS A 8 -22.57 14.05 0.81
C CYS A 8 -21.66 14.99 1.62
N GLU A 9 -20.33 14.83 1.50
CA GLU A 9 -19.31 15.63 2.18
C GLU A 9 -19.35 15.59 3.70
N ALA A 10 -20.29 14.82 4.27
CA ALA A 10 -20.43 14.65 5.70
C ALA A 10 -19.17 14.05 6.31
N TYR A 11 -18.87 14.50 7.52
CA TYR A 11 -17.80 13.98 8.32
C TYR A 11 -18.04 12.50 8.68
N MET A 12 -17.06 11.64 8.41
CA MET A 12 -17.18 10.20 8.64
C MET A 12 -16.57 9.78 9.99
N ILE A 13 -17.23 8.85 10.67
CA ILE A 13 -16.85 8.35 11.99
C ILE A 13 -16.16 6.99 11.83
N GLN A 14 -15.06 6.77 12.54
CA GLN A 14 -14.40 5.47 12.57
C GLN A 14 -15.24 4.46 13.38
N SER A 15 -15.55 3.33 12.76
CA SER A 15 -16.18 2.18 13.41
C SER A 15 -15.12 1.12 13.71
N GLU A 16 -15.12 0.62 14.95
CA GLU A 16 -14.20 -0.43 15.42
C GLU A 16 -14.87 -1.80 15.51
N THR A 17 -16.18 -1.90 15.24
CA THR A 17 -16.99 -3.09 15.56
C THR A 17 -17.06 -4.10 14.41
N GLU A 18 -17.09 -3.65 13.16
CA GLU A 18 -17.34 -4.52 11.98
C GLU A 18 -16.40 -4.22 10.81
N GLY A 19 -15.12 -4.54 11.01
CA GLY A 19 -14.05 -4.17 10.08
C GLY A 19 -13.70 -2.70 10.25
N GLN A 20 -12.45 -2.43 10.60
CA GLN A 20 -11.94 -1.07 10.81
C GLN A 20 -12.19 -0.22 9.56
N ALA A 21 -13.24 0.62 9.62
CA ALA A 21 -13.78 1.40 8.52
C ALA A 21 -14.29 2.76 9.02
N CYS A 22 -14.19 3.80 8.20
CA CYS A 22 -14.95 5.02 8.41
C CYS A 22 -16.36 4.86 7.82
N VAL A 23 -17.40 5.21 8.57
CA VAL A 23 -18.80 5.13 8.13
C VAL A 23 -19.42 6.53 8.08
N CYS A 24 -20.10 6.83 6.98
CA CYS A 24 -20.86 8.07 6.85
C CYS A 24 -22.20 7.95 7.60
N PRO A 25 -22.55 8.88 8.51
CA PRO A 25 -23.81 8.83 9.24
C PRO A 25 -25.04 9.17 8.38
N GLU A 26 -24.86 9.91 7.28
CA GLU A 26 -25.98 10.38 6.44
C GLU A 26 -26.39 9.33 5.39
N CYS A 27 -25.42 8.68 4.75
CA CYS A 27 -25.69 7.77 3.63
C CYS A 27 -25.19 6.33 3.85
N GLY A 28 -24.51 6.05 4.97
CA GLY A 28 -24.00 4.72 5.28
C GLY A 28 -22.77 4.28 4.47
N TYR A 29 -22.22 5.15 3.60
CA TYR A 29 -21.00 4.84 2.84
C TYR A 29 -19.84 4.44 3.76
N ARG A 30 -19.13 3.37 3.40
CA ARG A 30 -18.00 2.81 4.16
C ARG A 30 -16.69 3.04 3.42
N CYS A 31 -15.70 3.61 4.10
CA CYS A 31 -14.36 3.86 3.58
C CYS A 31 -13.30 3.10 4.38
N ASN A 32 -12.48 2.33 3.69
CA ASN A 32 -11.35 1.57 4.24
C ASN A 32 -9.98 2.11 3.81
N ALA A 33 -9.96 3.16 2.98
CA ALA A 33 -8.72 3.69 2.39
C ALA A 33 -7.83 4.38 3.43
N CYS A 34 -8.41 5.25 4.27
CA CYS A 34 -7.67 6.00 5.29
C CYS A 34 -7.10 5.11 6.43
N LEU A 35 -7.58 3.87 6.53
CA LEU A 35 -7.22 2.91 7.57
C LEU A 35 -6.25 1.82 7.07
N GLY A 36 -5.96 1.75 5.77
CA GLY A 36 -5.07 0.73 5.20
C GLY A 36 -5.61 -0.70 5.27
N THR A 37 -6.88 -0.87 5.64
CA THR A 37 -7.52 -2.20 5.80
C THR A 37 -7.97 -2.80 4.48
N ASN A 38 -7.99 -1.99 3.40
CA ASN A 38 -8.32 -2.44 2.05
C ASN A 38 -7.12 -3.00 1.26
N SER A 39 -5.92 -3.03 1.87
CA SER A 39 -4.69 -3.56 1.24
C SER A 39 -4.22 -4.87 1.86
N ILE A 40 -5.08 -5.54 2.64
CA ILE A 40 -4.75 -6.84 3.23
C ILE A 40 -4.89 -7.89 2.12
N ILE A 41 -3.76 -8.43 1.67
CA ILE A 41 -3.70 -9.53 0.70
C ILE A 41 -3.26 -10.82 1.39
N THR A 42 -3.67 -11.98 0.85
CA THR A 42 -3.25 -13.28 1.40
C THR A 42 -1.79 -13.58 1.06
N ARG A 43 -1.21 -14.57 1.73
CA ARG A 43 0.17 -15.03 1.45
C ARG A 43 0.31 -15.50 0.00
N GLU A 44 -0.72 -16.15 -0.53
CA GLU A 44 -0.76 -16.68 -1.90
C GLU A 44 -0.84 -15.54 -2.91
N GLN A 45 -1.66 -14.51 -2.65
CA GLN A 45 -1.72 -13.29 -3.47
C GLN A 45 -0.39 -12.55 -3.46
N LEU A 46 0.29 -12.47 -2.31
CA LEU A 46 1.63 -11.87 -2.20
C LEU A 46 2.67 -12.70 -2.98
N ALA A 47 2.58 -14.03 -2.96
CA ALA A 47 3.49 -14.90 -3.71
C ALA A 47 3.36 -14.69 -5.23
N ALA A 48 2.15 -14.47 -5.74
CA ALA A 48 1.90 -14.18 -7.16
C ALA A 48 2.53 -12.85 -7.63
N LEU A 49 2.83 -11.93 -6.70
CA LEU A 49 3.50 -10.67 -7.01
C LEU A 49 5.04 -10.81 -7.13
N LYS A 50 5.63 -11.97 -6.87
CA LYS A 50 7.09 -12.15 -6.95
C LYS A 50 7.64 -12.17 -8.38
N ASP A 51 6.82 -12.57 -9.35
CA ASP A 51 7.26 -12.83 -10.73
C ASP A 51 6.84 -11.71 -11.71
N VAL A 52 6.54 -10.51 -11.21
CA VAL A 52 6.17 -9.37 -12.05
C VAL A 52 7.39 -8.50 -12.36
N GLU A 53 7.52 -8.09 -13.62
CA GLU A 53 8.67 -7.30 -14.12
C GLU A 53 8.92 -6.03 -13.30
N TRP A 54 7.85 -5.41 -12.80
CA TRP A 54 7.90 -4.16 -12.04
C TRP A 54 8.17 -4.33 -10.54
N PHE A 55 8.26 -5.56 -10.02
CA PHE A 55 8.51 -5.83 -8.60
C PHE A 55 9.73 -6.73 -8.45
N THR A 56 10.91 -6.12 -8.50
CA THR A 56 12.19 -6.80 -8.19
C THR A 56 12.65 -6.32 -6.80
N PRO A 57 12.43 -7.11 -5.73
CA PRO A 57 12.84 -6.69 -4.40
C PRO A 57 14.37 -6.72 -4.26
N VAL A 58 14.95 -5.62 -3.78
CA VAL A 58 16.39 -5.51 -3.48
C VAL A 58 16.58 -5.66 -1.97
N PHE A 59 16.91 -6.87 -1.52
CA PHE A 59 17.05 -7.17 -0.09
C PHE A 59 18.44 -6.83 0.47
N ASP A 60 19.46 -6.79 -0.39
CA ASP A 60 20.86 -6.55 0.00
C ASP A 60 21.25 -5.07 -0.03
N ARG A 61 20.27 -4.15 -0.12
CA ARG A 61 20.54 -2.72 -0.12
C ARG A 61 21.14 -2.31 1.24
N PRO A 62 22.26 -1.58 1.26
CA PRO A 62 22.84 -1.11 2.52
C PRO A 62 21.88 -0.15 3.25
N LEU A 63 21.94 -0.17 4.58
CA LEU A 63 21.01 0.57 5.46
C LEU A 63 21.30 2.07 5.53
N ASN A 64 22.49 2.50 5.10
CA ASN A 64 22.91 3.89 5.04
C ASN A 64 22.78 4.41 3.60
N ASP A 65 22.26 5.64 3.47
CA ASP A 65 22.15 6.37 2.22
C ASP A 65 23.53 6.59 1.54
N GLU A 66 24.59 6.82 2.32
CA GLU A 66 25.95 7.05 1.78
C GLU A 66 26.52 5.80 1.08
N GLU A 67 26.25 4.59 1.59
CA GLU A 67 26.69 3.31 0.99
C GLU A 67 25.75 2.88 -0.15
N ALA A 68 24.51 3.37 -0.19
CA ALA A 68 23.52 3.05 -1.22
C ALA A 68 23.78 3.78 -2.53
N GLU A 69 24.29 5.01 -2.48
CA GLU A 69 24.66 5.83 -3.65
C GLU A 69 25.94 5.32 -4.35
N GLU A 70 26.80 4.57 -3.66
CA GLU A 70 27.98 3.94 -4.27
C GLU A 70 27.61 2.72 -5.14
N GLN A 71 26.39 2.21 -4.99
CA GLN A 71 25.88 1.03 -5.65
C GLN A 71 24.89 1.42 -6.76
N GLU A 72 25.26 2.38 -7.61
CA GLU A 72 24.56 2.65 -8.86
C GLU A 72 24.64 1.39 -9.74
N PRO A 73 23.52 0.73 -10.13
CA PRO A 73 23.57 -0.22 -11.22
C PRO A 73 23.72 0.56 -12.53
N GLY A 74 24.97 0.86 -12.87
CA GLY A 74 25.34 1.25 -14.22
C GLY A 74 24.87 0.18 -15.21
N SER A 75 24.03 0.61 -16.15
CA SER A 75 23.89 0.10 -17.52
C SER A 75 24.29 -1.36 -17.80
N GLY A 76 23.29 -2.21 -18.01
CA GLY A 76 23.27 -3.27 -19.03
C GLY A 76 24.34 -4.38 -18.97
N PHE A 77 23.88 -5.63 -18.88
CA PHE A 77 24.60 -6.75 -19.47
C PHE A 77 23.68 -7.56 -20.38
N LEU A 78 23.87 -7.37 -21.69
CA LEU A 78 23.43 -8.25 -22.76
C LEU A 78 24.30 -9.51 -22.78
N GLY A 79 23.66 -10.66 -22.99
CA GLY A 79 24.31 -11.92 -23.36
C GLY A 79 23.92 -13.05 -22.41
N GLY A 80 23.47 -14.21 -22.85
CA GLY A 80 23.24 -14.80 -24.17
C GLY A 80 22.81 -16.25 -23.92
#